data_AF-A0A6I9S410-F1
#
_entry.id   AF-A0A6I9S410-F1
#
_cell.length_a   1.000
_cell.length_b   1.000
_cell.length_c   1.000
_cell.angle_alpha   90.00
_cell.angle_beta   90.00
_cell.angle_gamma   90.00
#
_symmetry.space_group_name_H-M   'P 1'
#
loop_
_entity.id
_entity.type
_entity.pdbx_description
1 polymer ?
#
loop_
_entity_poly.entity_id
_entity_poly.type
_entity_poly.pdbx_seq_one_letter_code
_entity_poly.pdbx_strand_id
1 'polypeptide(L)'
;MGSGEWYTLVQKGKLTILNLPSPPLISSPSPTPSILLWPHFTLSATMRPGSTLLLLILAISSAVLTLASSTTVLKVSHHHKPLPLVDPRIVTFCNQTNHPEICIKSARLYGAKLRVIDATNVFNMLIEALQDRTHVIIARTKAMAKTQTSDQVLTCIESCLEYYNDAMDYTKEGVDAFVAGDVGTFITRLSAAITMFSTCNDGFVDFSIPNPLEEQNDRLMNMAGNCIAIGKLNFKGAY
;
A
#
# COMPACT_ATOMS: atom_id res chain seq x y z
N MET A 1 -22.24 35.58 9.04
CA MET A 1 -20.76 35.67 9.03
C MET A 1 -20.26 34.41 8.34
N GLY A 2 -19.93 34.49 7.05
CA GLY A 2 -19.49 33.34 6.24
C GLY A 2 -17.98 33.38 6.04
N SER A 3 -17.31 32.26 6.32
CA SER A 3 -15.89 32.05 6.07
C SER A 3 -15.67 31.70 4.60
N GLY A 4 -15.19 32.64 3.80
CA GLY A 4 -14.68 32.37 2.45
C GLY A 4 -13.21 31.94 2.51
N GLU A 5 -12.84 30.88 1.81
CA GLU A 5 -11.45 30.45 1.63
C GLU A 5 -10.74 31.35 0.60
N TRP A 6 -9.53 31.80 0.94
CA TRP A 6 -8.67 32.62 0.08
C TRP A 6 -7.56 31.75 -0.50
N TYR A 7 -7.43 31.74 -1.82
CA TYR A 7 -6.30 31.09 -2.50
C TYR A 7 -5.35 32.14 -3.09
N THR A 8 -4.05 31.94 -2.89
CA THR A 8 -2.98 32.77 -3.47
C THR A 8 -2.37 32.06 -4.68
N LEU A 9 -2.44 32.71 -5.86
CA LEU A 9 -1.72 32.30 -7.05
C LEU A 9 -0.64 33.34 -7.37
N VAL A 10 0.62 32.90 -7.46
CA VAL A 10 1.74 33.75 -7.87
C VAL A 10 2.04 33.51 -9.34
N GLN A 11 1.64 34.44 -10.19
CA GLN A 11 2.06 34.52 -11.60
C GLN A 11 2.79 35.84 -11.79
N LYS A 12 4.07 35.78 -12.21
CA LYS A 12 4.92 36.92 -12.62
C LYS A 12 4.86 38.13 -11.67
N GLY A 13 5.09 37.91 -10.38
CA GLY A 13 5.47 38.98 -9.44
C GLY A 13 4.42 40.06 -9.16
N LYS A 14 3.15 39.86 -9.52
CA LYS A 14 2.06 40.79 -9.20
C LYS A 14 0.93 40.06 -8.47
N LEU A 15 0.75 40.39 -7.19
CA LEU A 15 -0.32 39.84 -6.36
C LEU A 15 -1.67 40.40 -6.84
N THR A 16 -2.55 39.53 -7.32
CA THR A 16 -3.92 39.90 -7.71
C THR A 16 -4.88 39.00 -6.95
N ILE A 17 -5.73 39.59 -6.10
CA ILE A 17 -6.80 38.85 -5.41
C ILE A 17 -7.99 38.80 -6.36
N LEU A 18 -8.33 37.61 -6.85
CA LEU A 18 -9.53 37.37 -7.65
C LEU A 18 -10.60 36.76 -6.76
N ASN A 19 -11.78 37.39 -6.74
CA ASN A 19 -12.95 36.89 -6.05
C ASN A 19 -13.73 36.00 -7.03
N LEU A 20 -13.59 34.67 -6.93
CA LEU A 20 -14.39 33.75 -7.72
C LEU A 20 -15.74 33.47 -7.04
N PRO A 21 -16.85 33.43 -7.80
CA PRO A 21 -18.15 33.03 -7.26
C PRO A 21 -18.13 31.55 -6.88
N SER A 22 -18.70 31.24 -5.72
CA SER A 22 -18.88 29.87 -5.24
C SER A 22 -19.70 29.03 -6.24
N PRO A 23 -19.35 27.76 -6.49
CA PRO A 23 -20.18 26.87 -7.29
C PRO A 23 -21.53 26.62 -6.59
N PRO A 24 -22.62 26.43 -7.34
CA PRO A 24 -23.92 26.10 -6.76
C PRO A 24 -23.88 24.72 -6.08
N LEU A 25 -24.46 24.64 -4.88
CA LEU A 25 -24.68 23.39 -4.15
C LEU A 25 -25.62 22.49 -4.95
N ILE A 26 -25.08 21.40 -5.49
CA ILE A 26 -25.86 20.29 -6.04
C ILE A 26 -26.30 19.42 -4.86
N SER A 27 -27.61 19.35 -4.61
CA SER A 27 -28.22 18.44 -3.65
C SER A 27 -28.14 17.00 -4.14
N SER A 28 -27.32 16.16 -3.50
CA SER A 28 -27.29 14.72 -3.73
C SER A 28 -28.57 14.05 -3.20
N PRO A 29 -29.18 13.08 -3.92
CA PRO A 29 -30.30 12.31 -3.41
C PRO A 29 -29.85 11.33 -2.32
N SER A 30 -30.72 11.16 -1.33
CA SER A 30 -30.55 10.29 -0.17
C SER A 30 -30.48 8.81 -0.56
N PRO A 31 -29.56 8.00 -0.03
CA PRO A 31 -29.60 6.56 -0.21
C PRO A 31 -30.69 5.94 0.69
N THR A 32 -31.70 5.35 0.07
CA THR A 32 -32.68 4.46 0.72
C THR A 32 -31.99 3.21 1.26
N PRO A 33 -32.34 2.72 2.47
CA PRO A 33 -31.74 1.51 3.03
C PRO A 33 -32.34 0.27 2.34
N SER A 34 -31.52 -0.42 1.55
CA SER A 34 -31.87 -1.76 1.06
C SER A 34 -31.55 -2.77 2.16
N ILE A 35 -32.60 -3.22 2.86
CA ILE A 35 -32.55 -4.35 3.79
C ILE A 35 -32.35 -5.61 2.95
N LEU A 36 -31.11 -6.08 2.83
CA LEU A 36 -30.82 -7.43 2.35
C LEU A 36 -30.90 -8.38 3.54
N LEU A 37 -31.98 -9.16 3.57
CA LEU A 37 -32.18 -10.28 4.48
C LEU A 37 -31.26 -11.43 4.04
N TRP A 38 -30.19 -11.69 4.79
CA TRP A 38 -29.34 -12.88 4.59
C TRP A 38 -29.89 -14.06 5.41
N PRO A 39 -29.87 -15.30 4.88
CA PRO A 39 -30.34 -16.46 5.62
C PRO A 39 -29.33 -16.86 6.71
N HIS A 40 -29.83 -17.10 7.91
CA HIS A 40 -29.08 -17.69 9.02
C HIS A 40 -28.65 -19.11 8.65
N PHE A 41 -27.34 -19.33 8.48
CA PHE A 41 -26.75 -20.66 8.55
C PHE A 41 -26.42 -20.97 10.01
N THR A 42 -27.26 -21.78 10.66
CA THR A 42 -26.96 -22.38 11.96
C THR A 42 -26.09 -23.60 11.75
N LEU A 43 -24.82 -23.53 12.13
CA LEU A 43 -23.95 -24.71 12.23
C LEU A 43 -24.12 -25.33 13.62
N SER A 44 -24.90 -26.41 13.72
CA SER A 44 -24.94 -27.25 14.91
C SER A 44 -23.65 -28.05 15.03
N ALA A 45 -22.80 -27.72 15.99
CA ALA A 45 -21.70 -28.56 16.41
C ALA A 45 -22.21 -29.63 17.39
N THR A 46 -22.30 -30.88 16.95
CA THR A 46 -22.56 -32.03 17.81
C THR A 46 -21.27 -32.42 18.54
N MET A 47 -21.24 -32.25 19.87
CA MET A 47 -20.18 -32.80 20.73
C MET A 47 -20.35 -34.33 20.88
N ARG A 48 -19.25 -35.08 20.79
CA ARG A 48 -19.19 -36.51 21.17
C ARG A 48 -18.51 -36.65 22.55
N PRO A 49 -19.08 -37.45 23.47
CA PRO A 49 -18.45 -37.77 24.75
C PRO A 49 -17.73 -39.13 24.72
N GLY A 50 -16.64 -39.23 25.49
CA GLY A 50 -15.89 -40.46 25.76
C GLY A 50 -14.41 -40.12 25.93
N SER A 51 -13.65 -40.58 26.92
CA SER A 51 -13.88 -41.57 27.95
C SER A 51 -12.85 -41.27 29.04
N THR A 52 -13.29 -40.98 30.27
CA THR A 52 -12.41 -40.97 31.44
C THR A 52 -12.16 -42.40 31.90
N LEU A 53 -10.99 -42.64 32.49
CA LEU A 53 -10.58 -43.81 33.28
C LEU A 53 -9.76 -44.90 32.57
N LEU A 54 -8.42 -44.74 32.58
CA LEU A 54 -7.51 -45.81 33.00
C LEU A 54 -6.16 -45.25 33.53
N LEU A 55 -6.15 -45.02 34.84
CA LEU A 55 -5.12 -45.34 35.85
C LEU A 55 -3.60 -45.25 35.50
N LEU A 56 -2.96 -44.29 36.17
CA LEU A 56 -1.82 -44.47 37.10
C LEU A 56 -0.70 -45.45 36.71
N ILE A 57 0.43 -44.92 36.24
CA ILE A 57 1.74 -45.57 36.39
C ILE A 57 2.76 -44.56 36.95
N LEU A 58 2.92 -44.67 38.27
CA LEU A 58 4.16 -44.64 39.05
C LEU A 58 5.17 -43.50 38.77
N ALA A 59 5.17 -42.57 39.73
CA ALA A 59 6.39 -41.93 40.20
C ALA A 59 7.46 -42.98 40.56
N ILE A 60 8.72 -42.67 40.21
CA ILE A 60 10.01 -42.95 40.85
C ILE A 60 11.06 -43.02 39.73
N SER A 61 11.83 -41.96 39.54
CA SER A 61 13.25 -41.96 39.92
C SER A 61 13.92 -40.71 39.35
N SER A 62 14.24 -39.79 40.25
CA SER A 62 15.15 -38.69 40.01
C SER A 62 16.55 -39.25 39.77
N ALA A 63 16.97 -39.32 38.51
CA ALA A 63 18.37 -39.43 38.13
C ALA A 63 18.64 -38.39 37.05
N VAL A 64 19.42 -37.39 37.42
CA VAL A 64 19.92 -36.31 36.59
C VAL A 64 20.69 -36.91 35.41
N LEU A 65 20.14 -36.79 34.20
CA LEU A 65 20.94 -36.70 32.98
C LEU A 65 20.77 -35.30 32.43
N THR A 66 21.77 -34.45 32.70
CA THR A 66 22.03 -33.25 31.91
C THR A 66 22.39 -33.69 30.49
N LEU A 67 21.40 -33.93 29.65
CA LEU A 67 21.63 -33.92 28.22
C LEU A 67 21.80 -32.44 27.85
N ALA A 68 23.06 -32.03 27.74
CA ALA A 68 23.42 -30.80 27.07
C ALA A 68 22.70 -30.80 25.73
N SER A 69 21.59 -30.06 25.66
CA SER A 69 20.97 -29.75 24.39
C SER A 69 21.97 -28.84 23.72
N SER A 70 22.88 -29.43 22.94
CA SER A 70 23.52 -28.71 21.86
C SER A 70 22.37 -28.18 21.02
N THR A 71 21.96 -26.94 21.29
CA THR A 71 21.26 -26.14 20.30
C THR A 71 22.25 -26.02 19.16
N THR A 72 22.24 -27.03 18.27
CA THR A 72 22.52 -26.78 16.88
C THR A 72 21.45 -25.78 16.47
N VAL A 73 21.74 -24.51 16.71
CA VAL A 73 21.16 -23.41 15.97
C VAL A 73 21.32 -23.88 14.54
N LEU A 74 20.21 -24.28 13.91
CA LEU A 74 20.15 -24.42 12.48
C LEU A 74 20.59 -23.06 11.98
N LYS A 75 21.86 -22.96 11.63
CA LYS A 75 22.40 -21.86 10.87
C LYS A 75 21.75 -22.08 9.52
N VAL A 76 20.51 -21.60 9.39
CA VAL A 76 19.86 -21.42 8.11
C VAL A 76 20.83 -20.50 7.39
N SER A 77 21.67 -21.11 6.55
CA SER A 77 22.42 -20.42 5.55
C SER A 77 21.36 -19.88 4.61
N HIS A 78 20.81 -18.72 4.97
CA HIS A 78 20.10 -17.87 4.06
C HIS A 78 21.13 -17.50 3.02
N HIS A 79 21.24 -18.33 1.97
CA HIS A 79 21.82 -17.95 0.70
C HIS A 79 20.93 -16.85 0.11
N HIS A 80 20.96 -15.67 0.72
CA HIS A 80 20.43 -14.47 0.12
C HIS A 80 21.37 -14.16 -1.04
N LYS A 81 20.90 -14.49 -2.24
CA LYS A 81 21.52 -14.03 -3.47
C LYS A 81 21.73 -12.52 -3.31
N PRO A 82 22.97 -12.01 -3.45
CA PRO A 82 23.23 -10.59 -3.33
C PRO A 82 22.27 -9.82 -4.25
N LEU A 83 21.67 -8.75 -3.71
CA LEU A 83 20.84 -7.85 -4.51
C LEU A 83 21.67 -7.40 -5.74
N PRO A 84 21.08 -7.42 -6.95
CA PRO A 84 21.78 -6.92 -8.13
C PRO A 84 22.29 -5.50 -7.91
N LEU A 85 23.46 -5.19 -8.47
CA LEU A 85 23.95 -3.81 -8.50
C LEU A 85 22.98 -2.96 -9.34
N VAL A 86 22.69 -1.74 -8.88
CA VAL A 86 21.86 -0.78 -9.64
C VAL A 86 22.67 -0.22 -10.79
N ASP A 87 22.10 -0.23 -11.99
CA ASP A 87 22.66 0.44 -13.15
C ASP A 87 22.73 1.97 -12.90
N PRO A 88 23.90 2.63 -13.04
CA PRO A 88 24.04 4.06 -12.81
C PRO A 88 23.07 4.94 -13.63
N ARG A 89 22.61 4.47 -14.80
CA ARG A 89 21.62 5.19 -15.61
C ARG A 89 20.28 5.31 -14.90
N ILE A 90 19.88 4.31 -14.10
CA ILE A 90 18.67 4.36 -13.27
C ILE A 90 18.81 5.47 -12.21
N VAL A 91 20.00 5.62 -11.64
CA VAL A 91 20.28 6.66 -10.63
C VAL A 91 20.05 8.06 -11.21
N THR A 92 20.46 8.30 -12.47
CA THR A 92 20.23 9.57 -13.16
C THR A 92 18.74 9.93 -13.28
N PHE A 93 17.89 8.94 -13.54
CA PHE A 93 16.43 9.14 -13.56
C PHE A 93 15.90 9.38 -12.15
N CYS A 94 16.26 8.53 -11.19
CA CYS A 94 15.76 8.62 -9.82
C CYS A 94 16.14 9.92 -9.11
N ASN A 95 17.26 10.54 -9.45
CA ASN A 95 17.66 11.85 -8.91
C ASN A 95 16.74 13.01 -9.33
N GLN A 96 15.84 12.80 -10.30
CA GLN A 96 14.82 13.77 -10.69
C GLN A 96 13.49 13.59 -9.92
N THR A 97 13.47 12.71 -8.91
CA THR A 97 12.29 12.43 -8.08
C THR A 97 12.44 13.02 -6.69
N ASN A 98 11.33 13.20 -5.97
CA ASN A 98 11.35 13.69 -4.58
C ASN A 98 11.87 12.63 -3.59
N HIS A 99 11.84 11.34 -3.97
CA HIS A 99 12.27 10.23 -3.12
C HIS A 99 13.28 9.34 -3.87
N PRO A 100 14.50 9.86 -4.19
CA PRO A 100 15.47 9.17 -5.04
C PRO A 100 15.91 7.83 -4.47
N GLU A 101 16.07 7.74 -3.15
CA GLU A 101 16.46 6.49 -2.49
C GLU A 101 15.40 5.40 -2.65
N ILE A 102 14.12 5.75 -2.50
CA ILE A 102 12.99 4.84 -2.72
C ILE A 102 12.96 4.41 -4.19
N CYS A 103 13.10 5.35 -5.13
CA CYS A 103 13.15 5.05 -6.56
C CYS A 103 14.26 4.04 -6.90
N ILE A 104 15.49 4.29 -6.42
CA ILE A 104 16.66 3.42 -6.66
C ILE A 104 16.45 2.02 -6.07
N LYS A 105 15.94 1.95 -4.83
CA LYS A 105 15.66 0.67 -4.17
C LYS A 105 14.57 -0.12 -4.89
N SER A 106 13.51 0.55 -5.34
CA SER A 106 12.41 -0.06 -6.07
C SER A 106 12.85 -0.62 -7.43
N ALA A 107 13.62 0.15 -8.21
CA ALA A 107 14.07 -0.28 -9.54
C ALA A 107 15.13 -1.39 -9.53
N ARG A 108 15.85 -1.58 -8.41
CA ARG A 108 17.01 -2.48 -8.31
C ARG A 108 16.73 -3.92 -8.76
N LEU A 109 15.53 -4.43 -8.48
CA LEU A 109 15.16 -5.81 -8.81
C LEU A 109 14.68 -6.00 -10.26
N TYR A 110 14.32 -4.90 -10.93
CA TYR A 110 13.70 -4.93 -12.26
C TYR A 110 14.69 -4.53 -13.38
N GLY A 111 15.76 -3.80 -13.04
CA GLY A 111 16.73 -3.29 -14.01
C GLY A 111 17.65 -4.32 -14.66
N ALA A 112 17.81 -5.50 -14.06
CA ALA A 112 18.80 -6.49 -14.52
C ALA A 112 18.49 -7.11 -15.89
N LYS A 113 17.26 -6.94 -16.42
CA LYS A 113 16.82 -7.57 -17.68
C LYS A 113 16.77 -6.60 -18.87
N LEU A 114 17.00 -5.31 -18.65
CA LEU A 114 16.78 -4.29 -19.68
C LEU A 114 18.03 -4.02 -20.51
N ARG A 115 17.85 -4.00 -21.84
CA ARG A 115 18.91 -3.62 -22.80
C ARG A 115 19.04 -2.10 -22.93
N VAL A 116 17.93 -1.37 -22.73
CA VAL A 116 17.82 0.08 -22.85
C VAL A 116 17.26 0.64 -21.54
N ILE A 117 17.90 1.68 -21.01
CA ILE A 117 17.42 2.41 -19.82
C ILE A 117 17.03 3.82 -20.28
N ASP A 118 15.74 4.01 -20.51
CA ASP A 118 15.09 5.29 -20.84
C ASP A 118 13.94 5.57 -19.85
N ALA A 119 13.29 6.73 -19.97
CA ALA A 119 12.23 7.14 -19.05
C ALA A 119 11.07 6.14 -19.01
N THR A 120 10.66 5.59 -20.15
CA THR A 120 9.58 4.59 -20.25
C THR A 120 9.94 3.29 -19.55
N ASN A 121 11.14 2.78 -19.77
CA ASN A 121 11.59 1.54 -19.13
C ASN A 121 11.76 1.74 -17.62
N VAL A 122 12.27 2.90 -17.17
CA VAL A 122 12.34 3.21 -15.73
C VAL A 122 10.94 3.37 -15.12
N PHE A 123 10.01 4.00 -15.83
CA PHE A 123 8.61 4.09 -15.41
C PHE A 123 8.00 2.70 -15.21
N ASN A 124 8.11 1.81 -16.21
CA ASN A 124 7.58 0.45 -16.14
C ASN A 124 8.19 -0.34 -14.96
N MET A 125 9.50 -0.23 -14.71
CA MET A 125 10.13 -0.85 -13.54
C MET A 125 9.53 -0.37 -12.22
N LEU A 126 9.26 0.93 -12.09
CA LEU A 126 8.69 1.48 -10.87
C LEU A 126 7.22 1.11 -10.68
N ILE A 127 6.45 1.00 -11.76
CA ILE A 127 5.08 0.48 -11.74
C ILE A 127 5.05 -0.97 -11.28
N GLU A 128 5.90 -1.84 -11.85
CA GLU A 128 6.00 -3.24 -11.42
C GLU A 128 6.39 -3.32 -9.93
N ALA A 129 7.36 -2.51 -9.49
CA ALA A 129 7.75 -2.44 -8.10
C ALA A 129 6.61 -1.98 -7.17
N LEU A 130 5.82 -0.98 -7.59
CA LEU A 130 4.66 -0.48 -6.86
C LEU A 130 3.60 -1.58 -6.72
N GLN A 131 3.23 -2.23 -7.82
CA GLN A 131 2.24 -3.29 -7.83
C GLN A 131 2.66 -4.48 -6.94
N ASP A 132 3.90 -4.96 -7.08
CA ASP A 132 4.43 -6.05 -6.26
C ASP A 132 4.43 -5.68 -4.77
N ARG A 133 4.82 -4.45 -4.44
CA ARG A 133 4.83 -3.99 -3.05
C ARG A 133 3.41 -3.89 -2.49
N THR A 134 2.46 -3.37 -3.25
CA THR A 134 1.05 -3.29 -2.86
C THR A 134 0.47 -4.68 -2.64
N HIS A 135 0.76 -5.65 -3.52
CA HIS A 135 0.33 -7.05 -3.32
C HIS A 135 0.90 -7.67 -2.03
N VAL A 136 2.18 -7.43 -1.74
CA VAL A 136 2.81 -7.87 -0.49
C VAL A 136 2.12 -7.23 0.73
N ILE A 137 1.79 -5.94 0.66
CA ILE A 137 1.10 -5.23 1.74
C ILE A 137 -0.31 -5.78 1.91
N ILE A 138 -1.10 -5.95 0.84
CA ILE A 138 -2.44 -6.57 0.89
C ILE A 138 -2.37 -7.94 1.59
N ALA A 139 -1.40 -8.79 1.24
CA ALA A 139 -1.25 -10.10 1.86
C ALA A 139 -0.95 -10.02 3.37
N ARG A 140 -0.10 -9.07 3.78
CA ARG A 140 0.23 -8.81 5.19
C ARG A 140 -0.97 -8.24 5.95
N THR A 141 -1.66 -7.28 5.36
CA THR A 141 -2.87 -6.65 5.94
C THR A 141 -3.99 -7.68 6.12
N LYS A 142 -4.19 -8.60 5.16
CA LYS A 142 -5.11 -9.74 5.33
C LYS A 142 -4.68 -10.67 6.47
N ALA A 143 -3.39 -10.89 6.68
CA ALA A 143 -2.91 -11.69 7.81
C ALA A 143 -3.13 -10.96 9.14
N MET A 144 -2.89 -9.65 9.19
CA MET A 144 -3.15 -8.81 10.36
C MET A 144 -4.63 -8.81 10.76
N ALA A 145 -5.55 -8.71 9.79
CA ALA A 145 -6.99 -8.75 10.03
C ALA A 145 -7.42 -10.03 10.78
N LYS A 146 -6.87 -11.19 10.41
CA LYS A 146 -7.21 -12.49 11.02
C LYS A 146 -6.84 -12.61 12.50
N THR A 147 -5.86 -11.82 12.95
CA THR A 147 -5.34 -11.87 14.32
C THR A 147 -5.74 -10.64 15.14
N GLN A 148 -6.47 -9.69 14.54
CA GLN A 148 -6.86 -8.46 15.21
C GLN A 148 -8.01 -8.73 16.19
N THR A 149 -7.89 -8.19 17.40
CA THR A 149 -8.87 -8.35 18.49
C THR A 149 -9.67 -7.07 18.77
N SER A 150 -9.22 -5.92 18.27
CA SER A 150 -9.95 -4.66 18.36
C SER A 150 -10.82 -4.46 17.14
N ASP A 151 -12.15 -4.36 17.34
CA ASP A 151 -13.12 -4.15 16.26
C ASP A 151 -12.88 -2.85 15.49
N GLN A 152 -12.48 -1.78 16.19
CA GLN A 152 -12.16 -0.48 15.56
C GLN A 152 -10.94 -0.62 14.65
N VAL A 153 -9.88 -1.27 15.15
CA VAL A 153 -8.66 -1.46 14.35
C VAL A 153 -8.94 -2.42 13.18
N LEU A 154 -9.77 -3.44 13.38
CA LEU A 154 -10.17 -4.37 12.32
C LEU A 154 -10.93 -3.64 11.21
N THR A 155 -11.88 -2.77 11.57
CA THR A 155 -12.64 -1.95 10.61
C THR A 155 -11.70 -1.11 9.74
N CYS A 156 -10.73 -0.41 10.35
CA CYS A 156 -9.74 0.37 9.60
C CYS A 156 -8.87 -0.51 8.69
N ILE A 157 -8.44 -1.67 9.17
CA ILE A 157 -7.66 -2.65 8.38
C ILE A 157 -8.46 -3.14 7.16
N GLU A 158 -9.76 -3.42 7.33
CA GLU A 158 -10.63 -3.87 6.24
C GLU A 158 -10.84 -2.76 5.20
N SER A 159 -11.09 -1.52 5.62
CA SER A 159 -11.15 -0.37 4.71
C SER A 159 -9.83 -0.17 3.94
N CYS A 160 -8.69 -0.33 4.60
CA CYS A 160 -7.39 -0.27 3.91
C CYS A 160 -7.24 -1.34 2.83
N LEU A 161 -7.80 -2.54 3.01
CA LEU A 161 -7.78 -3.56 1.97
C LEU A 161 -8.57 -3.14 0.73
N GLU A 162 -9.71 -2.46 0.90
CA GLU A 162 -10.49 -1.89 -0.19
C GLU A 162 -9.69 -0.80 -0.90
N TYR A 163 -9.14 0.16 -0.16
CA TYR A 163 -8.33 1.23 -0.71
C TYR A 163 -7.09 0.73 -1.45
N TYR A 164 -6.43 -0.33 -1.00
CA TYR A 164 -5.31 -0.92 -1.74
C TYR A 164 -5.72 -1.55 -3.08
N ASN A 165 -6.91 -2.14 -3.16
CA ASN A 165 -7.43 -2.67 -4.43
C ASN A 165 -7.78 -1.52 -5.37
N ASP A 166 -8.46 -0.48 -4.88
CA ASP A 166 -8.77 0.72 -5.67
C ASP A 166 -7.48 1.41 -6.16
N ALA A 167 -6.46 1.48 -5.32
CA ALA A 167 -5.14 2.01 -5.70
C ALA A 167 -4.49 1.20 -6.83
N MET A 168 -4.67 -0.12 -6.84
CA MET A 168 -4.19 -0.99 -7.92
C MET A 168 -4.94 -0.74 -9.23
N ASP A 169 -6.26 -0.56 -9.17
CA ASP A 169 -7.09 -0.24 -10.33
C ASP A 169 -6.71 1.13 -10.90
N TYR A 170 -6.59 2.16 -10.06
CA TYR A 170 -6.10 3.47 -10.49
C TYR A 170 -4.66 3.41 -11.03
N THR A 171 -3.80 2.58 -10.45
CA THR A 171 -2.45 2.37 -10.99
C THR A 171 -2.50 1.80 -12.40
N LYS A 172 -3.36 0.81 -12.64
CA LYS A 172 -3.57 0.22 -13.97
C LYS A 172 -4.13 1.23 -14.97
N GLU A 173 -5.16 1.98 -14.60
CA GLU A 173 -5.72 3.03 -15.44
C GLU A 173 -4.69 4.12 -15.78
N GLY A 174 -3.82 4.47 -14.83
CA GLY A 174 -2.72 5.41 -15.05
C GLY A 174 -1.70 4.90 -16.05
N VAL A 175 -1.38 3.60 -16.02
CA VAL A 175 -0.50 2.96 -17.02
C VAL A 175 -1.16 2.96 -18.40
N ASP A 176 -2.45 2.62 -18.49
CA ASP A 176 -3.18 2.61 -19.75
C ASP A 176 -3.21 4.02 -20.38
N ALA A 177 -3.42 5.06 -19.55
CA ALA A 177 -3.35 6.46 -19.99
C ALA A 177 -1.93 6.90 -20.39
N PHE A 178 -0.90 6.45 -19.67
CA PHE A 178 0.50 6.71 -20.03
C PHE A 178 0.82 6.15 -21.42
N VAL A 179 0.39 4.91 -21.71
CA VAL A 179 0.57 4.26 -23.03
C VAL A 179 -0.19 5.01 -24.12
N ALA A 180 -1.38 5.52 -23.82
CA ALA A 180 -2.17 6.35 -24.75
C ALA A 180 -1.61 7.77 -24.95
N GLY A 181 -0.60 8.18 -24.18
CA GLY A 181 -0.05 9.54 -24.20
C GLY A 181 -0.96 10.59 -23.54
N ASP A 182 -1.99 10.18 -22.81
CA ASP A 182 -2.86 11.07 -22.04
C ASP A 182 -2.21 11.40 -20.71
N VAL A 183 -1.33 12.41 -20.72
CA VAL A 183 -0.55 12.85 -19.56
C VAL A 183 -1.45 13.32 -18.42
N GLY A 184 -2.59 13.95 -18.73
CA GLY A 184 -3.54 14.45 -17.73
C GLY A 184 -4.16 13.30 -16.95
N THR A 185 -4.72 12.32 -17.67
CA THR A 185 -5.32 11.14 -17.03
C THR A 185 -4.27 10.30 -16.32
N PHE A 186 -3.09 10.10 -16.90
CA PHE A 186 -1.97 9.40 -16.27
C PHE A 186 -1.65 9.97 -14.88
N ILE A 187 -1.44 11.29 -14.78
CA ILE A 187 -1.11 11.96 -13.51
C ILE A 187 -2.28 11.85 -12.54
N THR A 188 -3.51 12.09 -13.00
CA THR A 188 -4.70 12.06 -12.14
C THR A 188 -4.91 10.67 -11.54
N ARG A 189 -4.76 9.61 -12.33
CA ARG A 189 -4.98 8.23 -11.85
C ARG A 189 -3.91 7.79 -10.86
N LEU A 190 -2.62 8.05 -11.13
CA LEU A 190 -1.60 7.76 -10.11
C LEU A 190 -1.72 8.64 -8.86
N SER A 191 -2.22 9.88 -8.99
CA SER A 191 -2.52 10.71 -7.81
C SER A 191 -3.69 10.15 -7.01
N ALA A 192 -4.72 9.59 -7.67
CA ALA A 192 -5.81 8.90 -6.99
C ALA A 192 -5.31 7.67 -6.21
N ALA A 193 -4.36 6.89 -6.76
CA ALA A 193 -3.72 5.81 -6.01
C ALA A 193 -3.00 6.31 -4.74
N ILE A 194 -2.30 7.46 -4.80
CA ILE A 194 -1.71 8.11 -3.62
C ILE A 194 -2.80 8.46 -2.60
N THR A 195 -3.92 9.04 -3.05
CA THR A 195 -5.06 9.35 -2.18
C THR A 195 -5.57 8.12 -1.46
N MET A 196 -5.72 6.97 -2.14
CA MET A 196 -6.17 5.74 -1.49
C MET A 196 -5.23 5.28 -0.36
N PHE A 197 -3.91 5.39 -0.55
CA PHE A 197 -2.94 5.08 0.51
C PHE A 197 -3.03 6.06 1.68
N SER A 198 -3.25 7.35 1.41
CA SER A 198 -3.46 8.38 2.44
C SER A 198 -4.76 8.17 3.20
N THR A 199 -5.87 7.88 2.51
CA THR A 199 -7.18 7.64 3.14
C THR A 199 -7.15 6.42 4.06
N CYS A 200 -6.35 5.41 3.74
CA CYS A 200 -6.07 4.33 4.69
C CYS A 200 -5.42 4.85 5.98
N ASN A 201 -4.51 5.83 5.94
CA ASN A 201 -3.96 6.46 7.15
C ASN A 201 -5.03 7.25 7.90
N ASP A 202 -5.81 8.08 7.19
CA ASP A 202 -6.83 8.95 7.75
C ASP A 202 -7.86 8.17 8.56
N GLY A 203 -8.23 6.97 8.09
CA GLY A 203 -9.15 6.09 8.81
C GLY A 203 -8.69 5.74 10.24
N PHE A 204 -7.39 5.62 10.50
CA PHE A 204 -6.89 5.40 11.87
C PHE A 204 -6.86 6.69 12.69
N VAL A 205 -6.56 7.83 12.05
CA VAL A 205 -6.55 9.15 12.69
C VAL A 205 -7.94 9.54 13.18
N ASP A 206 -8.98 9.29 12.39
CA ASP A 206 -10.37 9.60 12.72
C ASP A 206 -10.86 8.88 13.99
N PHE A 207 -10.36 7.66 14.23
CA PHE A 207 -10.62 6.91 15.47
C PHE A 207 -9.60 7.17 16.57
N SER A 208 -8.60 8.03 16.35
CA SER A 208 -7.51 8.32 17.29
C SER A 208 -6.77 7.05 17.77
N ILE A 209 -6.57 6.11 16.85
CA ILE A 209 -5.88 4.83 17.12
C ILE A 209 -4.53 4.76 16.39
N PRO A 210 -3.53 4.07 16.94
CA PRO A 210 -2.26 3.85 16.24
C PRO A 210 -2.47 3.11 14.92
N ASN A 211 -1.82 3.61 13.86
CA ASN A 211 -1.88 3.01 12.54
C ASN A 211 -0.71 2.02 12.33
N PRO A 212 -0.95 0.70 12.28
CA PRO A 212 0.11 -0.27 12.04
C PRO A 212 0.55 -0.34 10.57
N LEU A 213 -0.11 0.39 9.66
CA LEU A 213 0.15 0.39 8.21
C LEU A 213 0.81 1.69 7.72
N GLU A 214 0.97 2.71 8.58
CA GLU A 214 1.42 4.06 8.21
C GLU A 214 2.70 4.07 7.38
N GLU A 215 3.78 3.45 7.89
CA GLU A 215 5.07 3.39 7.18
C GLU A 215 4.92 2.73 5.80
N GLN A 216 4.04 1.74 5.68
CA GLN A 216 3.82 1.04 4.42
C GLN A 216 3.03 1.91 3.43
N ASN A 217 2.02 2.63 3.92
CA ASN A 217 1.25 3.59 3.13
C ASN A 217 2.12 4.72 2.63
N ASP A 218 2.94 5.33 3.51
CA ASP A 218 3.87 6.38 3.14
C ASP A 218 4.87 5.92 2.08
N ARG A 219 5.35 4.70 2.21
CA ARG A 219 6.23 4.12 1.20
C ARG A 219 5.52 3.93 -0.13
N LEU A 220 4.27 3.46 -0.15
CA LEU A 220 3.48 3.32 -1.37
C LEU A 220 3.19 4.67 -2.03
N MET A 221 2.83 5.69 -1.24
CA MET A 221 2.65 7.07 -1.72
C MET A 221 3.92 7.59 -2.39
N ASN A 222 5.08 7.43 -1.75
CA ASN A 222 6.36 7.85 -2.29
C ASN A 222 6.75 7.07 -3.57
N MET A 223 6.42 5.77 -3.63
CA MET A 223 6.65 4.96 -4.83
C MET A 223 5.77 5.43 -6.00
N ALA A 224 4.47 5.67 -5.77
CA ALA A 224 3.56 6.21 -6.78
C ALA A 224 3.98 7.62 -7.24
N GLY A 225 4.40 8.49 -6.30
CA GLY A 225 4.96 9.80 -6.63
C GLY A 225 6.20 9.73 -7.51
N ASN A 226 7.09 8.76 -7.27
CA ASN A 226 8.24 8.51 -8.13
C ASN A 226 7.81 8.01 -9.53
N CYS A 227 6.77 7.17 -9.63
CA CYS A 227 6.20 6.75 -10.92
C CYS A 227 5.71 7.96 -11.73
N ILE A 228 4.98 8.88 -11.09
CA ILE A 228 4.53 10.13 -11.72
C ILE A 228 5.72 10.95 -12.21
N ALA A 229 6.72 11.16 -11.34
CA ALA A 229 7.89 11.99 -11.66
C ALA A 229 8.67 11.43 -12.86
N ILE A 230 8.93 10.13 -12.89
CA ILE A 230 9.63 9.47 -14.01
C ILE A 230 8.77 9.47 -15.28
N GLY A 231 7.49 9.11 -15.19
CA GLY A 231 6.60 9.06 -16.35
C GLY A 231 6.49 10.42 -17.05
N LYS A 232 6.46 11.53 -16.29
CA LYS A 232 6.48 12.90 -16.86
C LYS A 232 7.73 13.19 -17.69
N LEU A 233 8.87 12.54 -17.43
CA LEU A 233 10.09 12.72 -18.21
C LEU A 233 9.91 12.28 -19.67
N ASN A 234 9.02 11.31 -19.92
CA ASN A 234 8.70 10.82 -21.26
C ASN A 234 7.93 11.85 -22.11
N PHE A 235 7.30 12.83 -21.47
CA PHE A 235 6.45 13.84 -22.12
C PHE A 235 7.07 15.24 -22.13
N LYS A 236 8.36 15.37 -21.79
CA LYS A 236 9.07 16.66 -21.87
C LYS A 236 9.03 17.16 -23.31
N GLY A 237 8.25 18.23 -23.56
CA GLY A 237 8.02 18.82 -24.88
C GLY A 237 6.58 18.73 -25.40
N ALA A 238 5.67 18.07 -24.67
CA ALA A 238 4.25 17.98 -25.01
C ALA A 238 3.40 19.16 -24.48
N TYR A 239 4.03 20.14 -23.82
CA TYR A 239 3.45 21.37 -23.29
C TYR A 239 4.47 22.50 -23.30
#